data_AF-A0A6L4WUM3-F1
#
_entry.id   AF-A0A6L4WUM3-F1
#
_cell.length_a   1.000
_cell.length_b   1.000
_cell.length_c   1.000
_cell.angle_alpha   90.00
_cell.angle_beta   90.00
_cell.angle_gamma   90.00
#
_symmetry.space_group_name_H-M   'P 1'
#
loop_
_entity.id
_entity.type
_entity.pdbx_description
1 polymer ?
#
loop_
_entity_poly.entity_id
_entity_poly.type
_entity_poly.pdbx_seq_one_letter_code
_entity_poly.pdbx_strand_id
1 'polypeptide(L)'
;MIKYIPKPHQAKAIDLVFNSENGFNNFDRTQLIMACGTGKTFTSLKIAQKNIENKKSSITVMLFPSLYLIDQTKKEWEQQTDVNSFKNPLVICSDDTIGKNEEDDIFEIDKSEIEYTVTTNYKKIKEYISSNIKSHQLIFSTYHSSHLLGKSLIELNLKSDLTLFDEAHKTAIINKENNNKSMGYALDDNKFPSIKRLFMTATVKHYILKGDSEVEVFSMNNKDLYGQISYEYSLRDAINDKNISDYQIVGIVIDSEYIEKFRDIEELEKKNNRDEKYYNLKSEQKIVKIKAIEEAMKRYKIK
;
A
#
# COMPACT_ATOMS: atom_id res chain seq x y z
N MET A 1 -15.77 2.38 21.64
CA MET A 1 -14.47 2.15 20.96
C MET A 1 -13.64 3.42 21.11
N ILE A 2 -12.34 3.32 21.43
CA ILE A 2 -11.49 4.49 21.73
C ILE A 2 -10.98 5.07 20.40
N LYS A 3 -11.23 6.37 20.18
CA LYS A 3 -10.69 7.12 19.04
C LYS A 3 -9.23 7.45 19.29
N TYR A 4 -8.39 7.29 18.28
CA TYR A 4 -6.98 7.64 18.38
C TYR A 4 -6.78 9.15 18.33
N ILE A 5 -5.80 9.63 19.09
CA ILE A 5 -5.28 11.00 18.99
C ILE A 5 -4.00 10.94 18.16
N PRO A 6 -3.83 11.80 17.13
CA PRO A 6 -2.60 11.85 16.37
C PRO A 6 -1.37 12.01 17.26
N LYS A 7 -0.40 11.11 17.10
CA LYS A 7 0.94 11.24 17.68
C LYS A 7 1.66 12.47 17.08
N PRO A 8 2.71 13.00 17.73
CA PRO A 8 3.41 14.20 17.25
C PRO A 8 3.84 14.16 15.78
N HIS A 9 4.41 13.04 15.32
CA HIS A 9 4.85 12.88 13.93
C HIS A 9 3.66 12.82 12.94
N GLN A 10 2.51 12.31 13.38
CA GLN A 10 1.28 12.27 12.57
C GLN A 10 0.65 13.66 12.49
N ALA A 11 0.57 14.39 13.62
CA ALA A 11 0.11 15.77 13.64
C ALA A 11 0.96 16.66 12.73
N LYS A 12 2.28 16.49 12.76
CA LYS A 12 3.22 17.17 11.88
C LYS A 12 3.00 16.81 10.40
N ALA A 13 2.79 15.53 10.08
CA ALA A 13 2.44 15.09 8.73
C ALA A 13 1.13 15.74 8.22
N ILE A 14 0.07 15.72 9.03
CA ILE A 14 -1.24 16.31 8.70
C ILE A 14 -1.13 17.83 8.48
N ASP A 15 -0.25 18.50 9.22
CA ASP A 15 0.00 19.93 9.03
C ASP A 15 0.77 20.20 7.73
N LEU A 16 1.94 19.58 7.58
CA LEU A 16 2.87 19.87 6.49
C LEU A 16 2.38 19.45 5.11
N VAL A 17 1.52 18.43 5.01
CA VAL A 17 0.85 18.08 3.74
C VAL A 17 0.05 19.26 3.16
N PHE A 18 -0.47 20.14 4.01
CA PHE A 18 -1.19 21.34 3.56
C PHE A 18 -0.30 22.58 3.58
N ASN A 19 0.43 22.79 4.67
CA ASN A 19 1.01 24.09 5.04
C ASN A 19 2.52 24.22 4.78
N SER A 20 3.22 23.13 4.42
CA SER A 20 4.63 23.24 4.03
C SER A 20 4.80 24.01 2.72
N GLU A 21 6.02 24.45 2.42
CA GLU A 21 6.36 25.06 1.13
C GLU A 21 5.93 24.18 -0.05
N ASN A 22 6.02 22.85 0.10
CA ASN A 22 5.67 21.84 -0.90
C ASN A 22 4.25 21.25 -0.70
N GLY A 23 3.43 21.86 0.15
CA GLY A 23 2.11 21.37 0.53
C GLY A 23 0.97 21.85 -0.37
N PHE A 24 -0.24 21.39 -0.08
CA PHE A 24 -1.42 21.63 -0.91
C PHE A 24 -1.88 23.09 -1.01
N ASN A 25 -1.44 23.97 -0.12
CA ASN A 25 -1.72 25.40 -0.27
C ASN A 25 -0.95 26.02 -1.45
N ASN A 26 0.17 25.43 -1.86
CA ASN A 26 1.02 25.94 -2.94
C ASN A 26 0.98 25.05 -4.19
N PHE A 27 0.72 23.76 -4.04
CA PHE A 27 0.78 22.78 -5.12
C PHE A 27 -0.46 21.87 -5.17
N ASP A 28 -0.71 21.27 -6.34
CA ASP A 28 -1.78 20.28 -6.53
C ASP A 28 -1.31 18.84 -6.27
N ARG A 29 0.00 18.62 -6.24
CA ARG A 29 0.64 17.31 -6.04
C ARG A 29 1.70 17.42 -4.96
N THR A 30 1.68 16.50 -4.01
CA THR A 30 2.73 16.41 -2.99
C THR A 30 2.92 14.97 -2.51
N GLN A 31 4.05 14.70 -1.89
CA GLN A 31 4.41 13.39 -1.36
C GLN A 31 4.48 13.41 0.17
N LEU A 32 4.01 12.32 0.79
CA LEU A 32 4.12 12.02 2.20
C LEU A 32 4.85 10.69 2.37
N ILE A 33 6.10 10.75 2.86
CA ILE A 33 6.93 9.56 3.08
C ILE A 33 6.90 9.23 4.56
N MET A 34 6.41 8.04 4.92
CA MET A 34 6.31 7.61 6.32
C MET A 34 6.65 6.13 6.45
N ALA A 35 7.60 5.80 7.32
CA ALA A 35 7.99 4.42 7.61
C ALA A 35 6.79 3.52 7.95
N CYS A 36 6.86 2.24 7.56
CA CYS A 36 5.85 1.24 7.89
C CYS A 36 5.64 1.14 9.41
N GLY A 37 4.41 0.94 9.87
CA GLY A 37 4.10 0.85 11.30
C GLY A 37 3.98 2.19 12.04
N THR A 38 4.23 3.33 11.39
CA THR A 38 4.08 4.67 12.01
C THR A 38 2.65 5.24 11.97
N GLY A 39 1.68 4.49 11.43
CA GLY A 39 0.27 4.89 11.32
C GLY A 39 -0.03 5.78 10.12
N LYS A 40 0.55 5.46 8.95
CA LYS A 40 0.25 6.14 7.67
C LYS A 40 -1.24 6.09 7.32
N THR A 41 -1.90 4.94 7.56
CA THR A 41 -3.34 4.72 7.35
C THR A 41 -4.22 5.64 8.20
N PHE A 42 -3.93 5.77 9.50
CA PHE A 42 -4.63 6.73 10.35
C PHE A 42 -4.35 8.19 9.95
N THR A 43 -3.10 8.48 9.58
CA THR A 43 -2.68 9.83 9.14
C THR A 43 -3.42 10.24 7.87
N SER A 44 -3.58 9.33 6.91
CA SER A 44 -4.29 9.58 5.65
C SER A 44 -5.79 9.83 5.87
N LEU A 45 -6.43 9.15 6.83
CA LEU A 45 -7.79 9.47 7.26
C LEU A 45 -7.89 10.92 7.75
N LYS A 46 -6.98 11.33 8.64
CA LYS A 46 -6.99 12.69 9.21
C LYS A 46 -6.75 13.77 8.15
N ILE A 47 -5.89 13.49 7.17
CA ILE A 47 -5.70 14.36 5.99
C ILE A 47 -6.99 14.46 5.17
N ALA A 48 -7.68 13.34 4.92
CA ALA A 48 -8.96 13.34 4.22
C ALA A 48 -10.04 14.14 4.97
N GLN A 49 -10.13 13.98 6.30
CA GLN A 49 -11.03 14.77 7.14
C GLN A 49 -10.70 16.27 7.07
N LYS A 50 -9.42 16.65 7.20
CA LYS A 50 -8.98 18.05 7.10
C LYS A 50 -9.31 18.66 5.73
N ASN A 51 -9.19 17.89 4.65
CA ASN A 51 -9.52 18.37 3.29
C ASN A 51 -11.01 18.70 3.10
N ILE A 52 -11.91 18.11 3.89
CA ILE A 52 -13.35 18.32 3.77
C ILE A 52 -13.94 19.31 4.77
N GLU A 53 -13.20 19.71 5.83
CA GLU A 53 -13.70 20.54 6.94
C GLU A 53 -14.41 21.83 6.49
N ASN A 54 -13.92 22.47 5.42
CA ASN A 54 -14.46 23.73 4.90
C ASN A 54 -15.29 23.56 3.61
N LYS A 55 -15.75 22.34 3.31
CA LYS A 55 -16.49 22.01 2.08
C LYS A 55 -17.93 21.60 2.41
N LYS A 56 -18.87 21.89 1.50
CA LYS A 56 -20.26 21.42 1.62
C LYS A 56 -20.44 19.98 1.14
N SER A 57 -19.65 19.59 0.14
CA SER A 57 -19.58 18.24 -0.41
C SER A 57 -18.18 18.03 -0.97
N SER A 58 -17.78 16.77 -1.11
CA SER A 58 -16.45 16.45 -1.66
C SER A 58 -16.41 15.03 -2.19
N ILE A 59 -15.55 14.76 -3.18
CA ILE A 59 -15.19 13.42 -3.61
C ILE A 59 -13.75 13.13 -3.17
N THR A 60 -13.60 12.29 -2.14
CA THR A 60 -12.30 11.77 -1.71
C THR A 60 -12.09 10.38 -2.28
N VAL A 61 -10.96 10.16 -2.94
CA VAL A 61 -10.57 8.86 -3.52
C VAL A 61 -9.30 8.37 -2.85
N MET A 62 -9.23 7.09 -2.52
CA MET A 62 -7.98 6.43 -2.14
C MET A 62 -7.73 5.22 -3.05
N LEU A 63 -6.51 5.17 -3.61
CA LEU A 63 -6.07 4.17 -4.55
C LEU A 63 -5.04 3.25 -3.91
N PHE A 64 -5.18 1.94 -4.15
CA PHE A 64 -4.39 0.89 -3.51
C PHE A 64 -3.87 -0.12 -4.54
N PRO A 65 -2.76 -0.82 -4.27
CA PRO A 65 -2.31 -1.90 -5.15
C PRO A 65 -3.17 -3.17 -5.04
N SER A 66 -3.81 -3.44 -3.89
CA SER A 66 -4.54 -4.69 -3.66
C SER A 66 -5.84 -4.51 -2.86
N LEU A 67 -6.72 -5.51 -2.95
CA LEU A 67 -7.94 -5.58 -2.12
C LEU A 67 -7.62 -5.76 -0.63
N TYR A 68 -6.51 -6.43 -0.31
CA TYR A 68 -6.06 -6.62 1.07
C TYR A 68 -5.83 -5.28 1.79
N LEU A 69 -5.13 -4.34 1.15
CA LEU A 69 -4.89 -3.02 1.73
C LEU A 69 -6.16 -2.17 1.81
N ILE A 70 -7.10 -2.36 0.88
CA ILE A 70 -8.44 -1.75 0.97
C ILE A 70 -9.16 -2.26 2.22
N ASP A 71 -9.19 -3.57 2.46
CA ASP A 71 -9.87 -4.16 3.61
C ASP A 71 -9.27 -3.67 4.94
N GLN A 72 -7.94 -3.71 5.06
CA GLN A 72 -7.21 -3.21 6.23
C GLN A 72 -7.53 -1.73 6.48
N THR A 73 -7.46 -0.91 5.43
CA THR A 73 -7.71 0.54 5.53
C THR A 73 -9.16 0.84 5.86
N LYS A 74 -10.12 0.12 5.25
CA LYS A 74 -11.55 0.30 5.54
C LYS A 74 -11.86 0.01 7.00
N LYS A 75 -11.38 -1.12 7.54
CA LYS A 75 -11.59 -1.51 8.95
C LYS A 75 -11.08 -0.43 9.89
N GLU A 76 -9.88 0.09 9.65
CA GLU A 76 -9.31 1.16 10.47
C GLU A 76 -10.08 2.48 10.30
N TRP A 77 -10.37 2.90 9.06
CA TRP A 77 -11.06 4.16 8.80
C TRP A 77 -12.48 4.19 9.35
N GLU A 78 -13.24 3.09 9.22
CA GLU A 78 -14.59 2.97 9.75
C GLU A 78 -14.62 3.13 11.29
N GLN A 79 -13.65 2.54 11.97
CA GLN A 79 -13.51 2.67 13.43
C GLN A 79 -13.08 4.08 13.85
N GLN A 80 -12.20 4.72 13.08
CA GLN A 80 -11.55 5.97 13.46
C GLN A 80 -12.24 7.23 12.93
N THR A 81 -13.06 7.16 11.90
CA THR A 81 -13.74 8.32 11.31
C THR A 81 -14.95 8.79 12.11
N ASP A 82 -15.16 10.11 12.17
CA ASP A 82 -16.39 10.74 12.69
C ASP A 82 -17.32 11.18 11.55
N VAL A 83 -16.88 11.01 10.30
CA VAL A 83 -17.64 11.35 9.10
C VAL A 83 -18.50 10.14 8.71
N ASN A 84 -19.82 10.25 8.88
CA ASN A 84 -20.73 9.11 8.68
C ASN A 84 -20.63 8.49 7.27
N SER A 85 -20.47 9.30 6.23
CA SER A 85 -20.33 8.81 4.86
C SER A 85 -19.02 8.06 4.59
N PHE A 86 -17.99 8.24 5.44
CA PHE A 86 -16.73 7.50 5.31
C PHE A 86 -16.81 6.08 5.88
N LYS A 87 -17.85 5.75 6.66
CA LYS A 87 -18.03 4.40 7.23
C LYS A 87 -18.37 3.36 6.15
N ASN A 88 -19.05 3.79 5.09
CA ASN A 88 -19.50 2.93 3.99
C ASN A 88 -19.00 3.48 2.64
N PRO A 89 -17.70 3.39 2.34
CA PRO A 89 -17.15 3.85 1.08
C PRO A 89 -17.64 2.99 -0.10
N LEU A 90 -17.69 3.58 -1.29
CA LEU A 90 -17.80 2.80 -2.52
C LEU A 90 -16.46 2.10 -2.76
N VAL A 91 -16.48 0.78 -3.02
CA VAL A 91 -15.26 0.02 -3.32
C VAL A 91 -15.27 -0.48 -4.76
N ILE A 92 -14.23 -0.13 -5.53
CA ILE A 92 -14.09 -0.46 -6.95
C ILE A 92 -12.87 -1.37 -7.16
N CYS A 93 -13.11 -2.66 -7.39
CA CYS A 93 -12.06 -3.67 -7.56
C CYS A 93 -12.48 -4.82 -8.50
N SER A 94 -11.67 -5.10 -9.53
CA SER A 94 -11.78 -6.30 -10.39
C SER A 94 -11.22 -7.56 -9.73
N ASP A 95 -11.87 -8.71 -9.95
CA ASP A 95 -11.39 -10.04 -9.54
C ASP A 95 -10.11 -10.45 -10.29
N ASP A 96 -10.03 -10.12 -11.58
CA ASP A 96 -9.06 -10.75 -12.50
C ASP A 96 -7.61 -10.24 -12.37
N THR A 97 -7.32 -9.38 -11.40
CA THR A 97 -5.97 -8.84 -11.15
C THR A 97 -5.35 -9.39 -9.87
N ILE A 98 -6.04 -10.30 -9.20
CA ILE A 98 -5.53 -11.05 -8.05
C ILE A 98 -4.58 -12.13 -8.60
N GLY A 99 -3.28 -12.04 -8.26
CA GLY A 99 -2.36 -13.17 -8.38
C GLY A 99 -1.59 -13.38 -9.69
N LYS A 100 -1.35 -12.36 -10.53
CA LYS A 100 -0.56 -12.57 -11.76
C LYS A 100 0.84 -11.98 -11.87
N ASN A 101 1.36 -11.20 -10.91
CA ASN A 101 2.78 -10.81 -10.96
C ASN A 101 3.43 -10.67 -9.57
N GLU A 102 4.46 -11.51 -9.40
CA GLU A 102 5.65 -11.39 -8.54
C GLU A 102 5.53 -11.68 -7.03
N GLU A 103 6.61 -12.32 -6.56
CA GLU A 103 6.75 -13.21 -5.40
C GLU A 103 6.63 -12.54 -4.01
N ASP A 104 6.17 -11.29 -3.93
CA ASP A 104 6.24 -10.46 -2.72
C ASP A 104 4.88 -10.13 -2.07
N ASP A 105 3.75 -10.32 -2.76
CA ASP A 105 2.42 -9.99 -2.23
C ASP A 105 1.66 -11.29 -1.84
N ILE A 106 2.12 -11.99 -0.80
CA ILE A 106 1.56 -13.26 -0.27
C ILE A 106 0.17 -13.08 0.41
N PHE A 107 -0.34 -11.85 0.49
CA PHE A 107 -1.60 -11.54 1.16
C PHE A 107 -2.74 -11.35 0.16
N GLU A 108 -3.30 -12.45 -0.33
CA GLU A 108 -4.56 -12.46 -1.09
C GLU A 108 -5.75 -12.58 -0.13
N ILE A 109 -6.80 -11.78 -0.36
CA ILE A 109 -8.10 -11.91 0.30
C ILE A 109 -9.13 -12.22 -0.78
N ASP A 110 -9.93 -13.25 -0.57
CA ASP A 110 -11.04 -13.60 -1.45
C ASP A 110 -12.22 -12.64 -1.22
N LYS A 111 -12.98 -12.31 -2.26
CA LYS A 111 -14.17 -11.45 -2.13
C LYS A 111 -15.25 -12.01 -1.21
N SER A 112 -15.28 -13.33 -1.01
CA SER A 112 -16.18 -13.98 -0.06
C SER A 112 -15.80 -13.72 1.41
N GLU A 113 -14.58 -13.26 1.68
CA GLU A 113 -14.07 -13.00 3.03
C GLU A 113 -14.31 -11.55 3.51
N ILE A 114 -14.83 -10.68 2.64
CA ILE A 114 -15.11 -9.27 2.96
C ILE A 114 -16.59 -8.99 3.21
N GLU A 115 -16.89 -8.17 4.21
CA GLU A 115 -18.26 -7.85 4.65
C GLU A 115 -18.89 -6.65 3.92
N TYR A 116 -18.34 -6.23 2.78
CA TYR A 116 -18.81 -5.06 2.02
C TYR A 116 -18.88 -5.34 0.52
N THR A 117 -19.75 -4.60 -0.16
CA THR A 117 -19.93 -4.76 -1.61
C THR A 117 -18.80 -4.07 -2.38
N VAL A 118 -18.21 -4.82 -3.31
CA VAL A 118 -17.29 -4.30 -4.32
C VAL A 118 -17.98 -4.26 -5.68
N THR A 119 -17.58 -3.32 -6.56
CA THR A 119 -18.16 -3.23 -7.90
C THR A 119 -17.13 -2.92 -8.97
N THR A 120 -17.34 -3.46 -10.16
CA THR A 120 -16.72 -3.01 -11.42
C THR A 120 -17.77 -2.49 -12.39
N ASN A 121 -19.04 -2.41 -11.96
CA ASN A 121 -20.13 -2.01 -12.81
C ASN A 121 -20.09 -0.49 -13.03
N TYR A 122 -19.69 -0.11 -14.24
CA TYR A 122 -19.57 1.29 -14.66
C TYR A 122 -20.82 2.13 -14.40
N LYS A 123 -22.01 1.57 -14.62
CA LYS A 123 -23.28 2.26 -14.38
C LYS A 123 -23.50 2.53 -12.89
N LYS A 124 -23.26 1.54 -12.03
CA LYS A 124 -23.36 1.70 -10.57
C LYS A 124 -22.40 2.74 -10.02
N ILE A 125 -21.18 2.81 -10.56
CA ILE A 125 -20.18 3.82 -10.17
C ILE A 125 -20.71 5.22 -10.46
N LYS A 126 -21.21 5.47 -11.68
CA LYS A 126 -21.78 6.78 -12.06
C LYS A 126 -23.02 7.13 -11.23
N GLU A 127 -23.91 6.17 -11.01
CA GLU A 127 -25.11 6.36 -10.18
C GLU A 127 -24.75 6.74 -8.74
N TYR A 128 -23.76 6.07 -8.14
CA TYR A 128 -23.26 6.41 -6.81
C TYR A 128 -22.74 7.85 -6.76
N ILE A 129 -21.86 8.24 -7.69
CA ILE A 129 -21.25 9.57 -7.70
C ILE A 129 -22.33 10.66 -7.84
N SER A 130 -23.25 10.46 -8.79
CA SER A 130 -24.30 11.44 -9.11
C SER A 130 -25.31 11.60 -7.98
N SER A 131 -25.72 10.49 -7.36
CA SER A 131 -26.71 10.49 -6.28
C SER A 131 -26.17 11.11 -4.98
N ASN A 132 -24.84 11.12 -4.81
CA ASN A 132 -24.16 11.61 -3.61
C ASN A 132 -23.46 12.97 -3.81
N ILE A 133 -23.81 13.73 -4.85
CA ILE A 133 -23.13 15.00 -5.21
C ILE A 133 -23.12 16.06 -4.08
N LYS A 134 -24.11 15.99 -3.17
CA LYS A 134 -24.28 16.91 -2.03
C LYS A 134 -23.67 16.39 -0.72
N SER A 135 -22.91 15.29 -0.73
CA SER A 135 -22.28 14.71 0.46
C SER A 135 -20.76 14.61 0.33
N HIS A 136 -20.07 14.26 1.42
CA HIS A 136 -18.65 13.91 1.40
C HIS A 136 -18.49 12.44 1.05
N GLN A 137 -18.21 12.15 -0.21
CA GLN A 137 -18.04 10.80 -0.73
C GLN A 137 -16.65 10.27 -0.43
N LEU A 138 -16.57 8.97 -0.11
CA LEU A 138 -15.33 8.23 -0.03
C LEU A 138 -15.38 7.06 -1.00
N ILE A 139 -14.39 6.99 -1.89
CA ILE A 139 -14.28 5.94 -2.89
C ILE A 139 -12.91 5.27 -2.74
N PHE A 140 -12.91 3.97 -2.51
CA PHE A 140 -11.71 3.14 -2.54
C PHE A 140 -11.64 2.41 -3.88
N SER A 141 -10.46 2.35 -4.48
CA SER A 141 -10.26 1.58 -5.71
C SER A 141 -8.89 0.96 -5.76
N THR A 142 -8.78 -0.23 -6.35
CA THR A 142 -7.46 -0.73 -6.76
C THR A 142 -6.95 0.08 -7.95
N TYR A 143 -5.63 0.24 -8.08
CA TYR A 143 -5.02 0.97 -9.18
C TYR A 143 -5.50 0.43 -10.55
N HIS A 144 -5.59 -0.90 -10.69
CA HIS A 144 -6.09 -1.54 -11.91
C HIS A 144 -7.52 -1.16 -12.28
N SER A 145 -8.36 -0.84 -11.29
CA SER A 145 -9.76 -0.46 -11.48
C SER A 145 -9.97 1.05 -11.55
N SER A 146 -8.93 1.85 -11.32
CA SER A 146 -9.00 3.33 -11.31
C SER A 146 -9.52 3.91 -12.63
N HIS A 147 -9.35 3.21 -13.76
CA HIS A 147 -9.87 3.63 -15.05
C HIS A 147 -11.40 3.71 -15.14
N LEU A 148 -12.12 2.87 -14.38
CA LEU A 148 -13.58 2.94 -14.32
C LEU A 148 -14.02 4.22 -13.62
N LEU A 149 -13.33 4.60 -12.55
CA LEU A 149 -13.59 5.82 -11.81
C LEU A 149 -13.18 7.06 -12.61
N GLY A 150 -11.99 7.07 -13.22
CA GLY A 150 -11.51 8.18 -14.04
C GLY A 150 -12.46 8.52 -15.19
N LYS A 151 -12.88 7.51 -15.97
CA LYS A 151 -13.90 7.69 -17.02
C LYS A 151 -15.24 8.21 -16.48
N SER A 152 -15.69 7.69 -15.33
CA SER A 152 -16.93 8.14 -14.70
C SER A 152 -16.87 9.62 -14.32
N LEU A 153 -15.74 10.08 -13.74
CA LEU A 153 -15.55 11.47 -13.37
C LEU A 153 -15.57 12.39 -14.61
N ILE A 154 -14.90 11.99 -15.70
CA ILE A 154 -14.87 12.75 -16.96
C ILE A 154 -16.27 12.87 -17.56
N GLU A 155 -17.02 11.77 -17.68
CA GLU A 155 -18.38 11.79 -18.24
C GLU A 155 -19.36 12.62 -17.41
N LEU A 156 -19.17 12.65 -16.08
CA LEU A 156 -19.97 13.48 -15.18
C LEU A 156 -19.49 14.94 -15.11
N ASN A 157 -18.40 15.28 -15.80
CA ASN A 157 -17.73 16.58 -15.72
C ASN A 157 -17.37 16.97 -14.27
N LEU A 158 -16.87 15.99 -13.51
CA LEU A 158 -16.47 16.12 -12.12
C LEU A 158 -14.97 15.86 -11.97
N LYS A 159 -14.41 16.34 -10.87
CA LYS A 159 -13.05 16.03 -10.42
C LYS A 159 -13.13 15.50 -8.99
N SER A 160 -12.24 14.59 -8.61
CA SER A 160 -12.06 14.31 -7.19
C SER A 160 -11.39 15.52 -6.51
N ASP A 161 -11.82 15.85 -5.31
CA ASP A 161 -11.18 16.92 -4.52
C ASP A 161 -9.82 16.51 -4.01
N LEU A 162 -9.69 15.25 -3.59
CA LEU A 162 -8.47 14.66 -3.07
C LEU A 162 -8.37 13.23 -3.55
N THR A 163 -7.24 12.88 -4.15
CA THR A 163 -6.86 11.51 -4.46
C THR A 163 -5.62 11.14 -3.67
N LEU A 164 -5.74 10.13 -2.82
CA LEU A 164 -4.64 9.56 -2.05
C LEU A 164 -4.13 8.31 -2.77
N PHE A 165 -2.83 8.24 -3.01
CA PHE A 165 -2.16 7.11 -3.65
C PHE A 165 -1.40 6.35 -2.57
N ASP A 166 -1.91 5.20 -2.13
CA ASP A 166 -1.23 4.33 -1.18
C ASP A 166 -0.25 3.39 -1.89
N GLU A 167 0.89 3.13 -1.26
CA GLU A 167 2.04 2.48 -1.89
C GLU A 167 2.35 3.04 -3.29
N ALA A 168 2.41 4.38 -3.37
CA ALA A 168 2.56 5.12 -4.62
C ALA A 168 3.77 4.68 -5.47
N HIS A 169 4.79 4.06 -4.87
CA HIS A 169 5.94 3.51 -5.60
C HIS A 169 5.55 2.40 -6.59
N LYS A 170 4.41 1.72 -6.42
CA LYS A 170 3.88 0.71 -7.36
C LYS A 170 3.36 1.35 -8.65
N THR A 171 3.02 2.64 -8.64
CA THR A 171 2.53 3.37 -9.84
C THR A 171 3.64 3.79 -10.80
N ALA A 172 4.89 3.72 -10.35
CA ALA A 172 6.05 4.19 -11.11
C ALA A 172 6.56 3.15 -12.13
N ILE A 173 5.99 1.93 -12.11
CA ILE A 173 6.24 0.89 -13.11
C ILE A 173 5.21 1.05 -14.22
N ILE A 174 5.59 1.71 -15.32
CA ILE A 174 4.75 1.80 -16.51
C ILE A 174 5.36 0.88 -17.57
N ASN A 175 4.77 -0.30 -17.74
CA ASN A 175 4.97 -1.08 -18.95
C ASN A 175 4.47 -0.24 -20.13
N LYS A 176 5.30 -0.02 -21.15
CA LYS A 176 5.02 0.85 -22.31
C LYS A 176 3.78 0.44 -23.13
N GLU A 177 3.22 -0.74 -22.88
CA GLU A 177 1.95 -1.11 -23.49
C GLU A 177 0.80 -0.35 -22.84
N ASN A 178 0.13 0.44 -23.67
CA ASN A 178 -0.96 1.37 -23.39
C ASN A 178 -2.20 0.64 -22.81
N ASN A 179 -2.07 0.12 -21.60
CA ASN A 179 -3.11 -0.64 -20.93
C ASN A 179 -3.91 0.28 -20.02
N ASN A 180 -5.20 0.43 -20.31
CA ASN A 180 -6.17 1.08 -19.41
C ASN A 180 -6.20 0.45 -18.00
N LYS A 181 -5.56 -0.71 -17.78
CA LYS A 181 -5.39 -1.35 -16.48
C LYS A 181 -4.02 -1.09 -15.81
N SER A 182 -3.21 -0.17 -16.35
CA SER A 182 -1.93 0.21 -15.75
C SER A 182 -2.13 0.77 -14.34
N MET A 183 -1.22 0.45 -13.42
CA MET A 183 -1.26 1.03 -12.07
C MET A 183 -1.04 2.56 -12.09
N GLY A 184 -0.38 3.08 -13.13
CA GLY A 184 -0.15 4.50 -13.35
C GLY A 184 -1.31 5.25 -14.02
N TYR A 185 -2.46 4.60 -14.30
CA TYR A 185 -3.58 5.25 -15.02
C TYR A 185 -4.00 6.58 -14.39
N ALA A 186 -4.09 6.63 -13.06
CA ALA A 186 -4.56 7.79 -12.31
C ALA A 186 -3.52 8.93 -12.17
N LEU A 187 -2.29 8.75 -12.65
CA LEU A 187 -1.26 9.79 -12.66
C LEU A 187 -1.57 10.90 -13.67
N ASP A 188 -2.21 10.54 -14.79
CA ASP A 188 -2.54 11.43 -15.91
C ASP A 188 -3.81 12.26 -15.61
N ASP A 189 -3.65 13.59 -15.58
CA ASP A 189 -4.72 14.55 -15.33
C ASP A 189 -5.89 14.45 -16.32
N ASN A 190 -5.62 14.04 -17.57
CA ASN A 190 -6.64 13.92 -18.61
C ASN A 190 -7.46 12.63 -18.48
N LYS A 191 -6.90 11.60 -17.84
CA LYS A 191 -7.54 10.29 -17.64
C LYS A 191 -8.22 10.19 -16.29
N PHE A 192 -7.68 10.86 -15.28
CA PHE A 192 -8.19 10.83 -13.92
C PHE A 192 -8.18 12.25 -13.33
N PRO A 193 -9.27 13.01 -13.51
CA PRO A 193 -9.32 14.41 -13.08
C PRO A 193 -9.41 14.51 -11.55
N SER A 194 -8.40 15.14 -10.95
CA SER A 194 -8.32 15.39 -9.50
C SER A 194 -7.76 16.79 -9.22
N ILE A 195 -8.24 17.42 -8.16
CA ILE A 195 -7.77 18.74 -7.72
C ILE A 195 -6.47 18.59 -6.92
N LYS A 196 -6.47 17.76 -5.87
CA LYS A 196 -5.28 17.49 -5.04
C LYS A 196 -4.89 16.02 -5.09
N ARG A 197 -3.59 15.72 -5.20
CA ARG A 197 -3.04 14.36 -5.19
C ARG A 197 -1.96 14.21 -4.13
N LEU A 198 -2.18 13.30 -3.19
CA LEU A 198 -1.21 12.94 -2.17
C LEU A 198 -0.61 11.57 -2.50
N PHE A 199 0.71 11.52 -2.67
CA PHE A 199 1.43 10.28 -2.90
C PHE A 199 2.06 9.79 -1.61
N MET A 200 1.61 8.64 -1.12
CA MET A 200 2.04 8.11 0.16
C MET A 200 2.80 6.80 -0.05
N THR A 201 3.93 6.67 0.64
CA THR A 201 4.66 5.39 0.69
C THR A 201 5.61 5.36 1.89
N ALA A 202 6.10 4.17 2.23
CA ALA A 202 7.21 4.01 3.17
C ALA A 202 8.59 4.04 2.48
N THR A 203 8.66 3.70 1.19
CA THR A 203 9.91 3.56 0.47
C THR A 203 9.85 4.32 -0.86
N VAL A 204 10.75 5.28 -1.01
CA VAL A 204 10.98 5.91 -2.32
C VAL A 204 11.83 4.94 -3.12
N LYS A 205 11.24 4.22 -4.09
CA LYS A 205 12.03 3.36 -4.98
C LYS A 205 12.83 4.23 -5.95
N HIS A 206 14.15 4.06 -5.92
CA HIS A 206 15.07 4.64 -6.90
C HIS A 206 15.50 3.57 -7.89
N TYR A 207 14.92 3.58 -9.08
CA TYR A 207 15.40 2.76 -10.19
C TYR A 207 16.31 3.60 -11.07
N ILE A 208 17.50 3.09 -11.35
CA ILE A 208 18.40 3.61 -12.38
C ILE A 208 18.13 2.73 -13.61
N LEU A 209 17.63 3.33 -14.69
CA LEU A 209 17.45 2.66 -15.97
C LEU A 209 18.81 2.10 -16.43
N LYS A 210 18.98 0.78 -16.40
CA LYS A 210 20.02 0.10 -17.18
C LYS A 210 19.39 -0.25 -18.53
N GLY A 211 20.07 0.12 -19.61
CA GLY A 211 19.53 0.18 -20.97
C GLY A 211 18.86 -1.10 -21.49
N ASP A 212 18.03 -0.90 -22.52
CA ASP A 212 17.36 -1.88 -23.38
C ASP A 212 16.35 -2.86 -22.74
N SER A 213 15.62 -2.45 -21.69
CA SER A 213 14.38 -3.13 -21.30
C SER A 213 13.14 -2.33 -21.72
N GLU A 214 12.11 -3.02 -22.21
CA GLU A 214 10.81 -2.45 -22.62
C GLU A 214 9.99 -1.82 -21.47
N VAL A 215 10.57 -1.77 -20.26
CA VAL A 215 9.95 -1.26 -19.04
C VAL A 215 10.60 0.06 -18.66
N GLU A 216 9.86 1.15 -18.81
CA GLU A 216 10.28 2.46 -18.32
C GLU A 216 9.89 2.57 -16.85
N VAL A 217 10.85 2.25 -15.98
CA VAL A 217 10.64 2.37 -14.53
C VAL A 217 10.92 3.81 -14.13
N PHE A 218 9.87 4.55 -13.83
CA PHE A 218 10.01 5.86 -13.20
C PHE A 218 10.38 5.67 -11.73
N SER A 219 11.20 6.57 -11.21
CA SER A 219 11.31 6.79 -9.77
C SER A 219 10.30 7.87 -9.37
N MET A 220 9.77 7.84 -8.15
CA MET A 220 8.92 8.91 -7.60
C MET A 220 9.64 10.28 -7.53
N ASN A 221 10.88 10.36 -7.99
CA ASN A 221 11.65 11.59 -8.22
C ASN A 221 11.10 12.47 -9.35
N ASN A 222 10.20 11.98 -10.21
CA ASN A 222 9.54 12.82 -11.22
C ASN A 222 8.56 13.79 -10.53
N LYS A 223 9.01 15.04 -10.31
CA LYS A 223 8.24 16.09 -9.64
C LYS A 223 6.99 16.52 -10.41
N ASP A 224 6.96 16.35 -11.74
CA ASP A 224 5.77 16.69 -12.55
C ASP A 224 4.65 15.68 -12.30
N LEU A 225 5.00 14.39 -12.12
CA LEU A 225 4.03 13.34 -11.83
C LEU A 225 3.64 13.27 -10.36
N TYR A 226 4.61 13.39 -9.44
CA TYR A 226 4.42 13.10 -8.02
C TYR A 226 4.43 14.34 -7.12
N GLY A 227 4.84 15.50 -7.62
CA GLY A 227 5.08 16.69 -6.80
C GLY A 227 6.33 16.54 -5.93
N GLN A 228 6.55 17.52 -5.05
CA GLN A 228 7.67 17.51 -4.09
C GLN A 228 7.27 16.83 -2.78
N ILE A 229 8.26 16.44 -1.97
CA ILE A 229 8.01 15.88 -0.63
C ILE A 229 7.60 17.02 0.30
N SER A 230 6.40 16.93 0.87
CA SER A 230 5.93 17.86 1.92
C SER A 230 6.40 17.43 3.31
N TYR A 231 6.50 16.12 3.54
CA TYR A 231 7.01 15.57 4.79
C TYR A 231 7.60 14.18 4.61
N GLU A 232 8.71 13.94 5.28
CA GLU A 232 9.35 12.63 5.39
C GLU A 232 9.54 12.28 6.88
N TYR A 233 9.14 11.07 7.23
CA TYR A 233 9.36 10.47 8.54
C TYR A 233 9.97 9.09 8.35
N SER A 234 11.30 9.05 8.43
CA SER A 234 12.08 7.87 8.09
C SER A 234 11.99 6.78 9.16
N LEU A 235 12.40 5.55 8.82
CA LEU A 235 12.49 4.46 9.80
C LEU A 235 13.45 4.82 10.94
N ARG A 236 14.55 5.53 10.62
CA ARG A 236 15.51 6.02 11.60
C ARG A 236 14.86 7.01 12.57
N ASP A 237 14.09 7.97 12.06
CA ASP A 237 13.37 8.93 12.92
C ASP A 237 12.36 8.21 13.80
N ALA A 238 11.63 7.23 13.24
CA ALA A 238 10.67 6.43 13.99
C ALA A 238 11.31 5.61 15.12
N ILE A 239 12.52 5.08 14.91
CA ILE A 239 13.30 4.38 15.95
C ILE A 239 13.79 5.38 17.00
N ASN A 240 14.37 6.51 16.59
CA ASN A 240 14.88 7.55 17.49
C ASN A 240 13.77 8.12 18.38
N ASP A 241 12.59 8.34 17.82
CA ASP A 241 11.40 8.83 18.51
C ASP A 241 10.68 7.73 19.33
N LYS A 242 11.23 6.50 19.34
CA LYS A 242 10.68 5.32 20.04
C LYS A 242 9.26 4.96 19.61
N ASN A 243 8.92 5.28 18.37
CA ASN A 243 7.65 4.90 17.75
C ASN A 243 7.72 3.51 17.10
N ILE A 244 8.92 3.06 16.75
CA ILE A 244 9.22 1.72 16.20
C ILE A 244 10.40 1.14 16.97
N SER A 245 10.39 -0.18 17.18
CA SER A 245 11.52 -0.90 17.75
C SER A 245 12.64 -1.03 16.72
N ASP A 246 13.89 -0.82 17.15
CA ASP A 246 15.05 -1.02 16.29
C ASP A 246 15.15 -2.47 15.79
N TYR A 247 15.76 -2.67 14.63
CA TYR A 247 15.88 -3.97 13.97
C TYR A 247 17.32 -4.47 13.99
N GLN A 248 17.49 -5.79 13.97
CA GLN A 248 18.80 -6.43 13.84
C GLN A 248 18.83 -7.29 12.58
N ILE A 249 19.84 -7.10 11.74
CA ILE A 249 20.06 -7.93 10.56
C ILE A 249 20.96 -9.10 10.98
N VAL A 250 20.46 -10.33 10.77
CA VAL A 250 21.21 -11.55 11.02
C VAL A 250 21.50 -12.25 9.71
N GLY A 251 22.77 -12.21 9.30
CA GLY A 251 23.26 -13.00 8.18
C GLY A 251 23.55 -14.42 8.64
N ILE A 252 22.83 -15.40 8.09
CA ILE A 252 23.07 -16.83 8.35
C ILE A 252 23.72 -17.40 7.09
N VAL A 253 24.98 -17.81 7.22
CA VAL A 253 25.70 -18.52 6.16
C VAL A 253 25.55 -20.02 6.42
N ILE A 254 24.99 -20.72 5.45
CA ILE A 254 24.82 -22.17 5.48
C ILE A 254 25.74 -22.73 4.39
N ASP A 255 26.80 -23.41 4.80
CA ASP A 255 27.73 -24.10 3.92
C ASP A 255 27.42 -25.60 3.83
N SER A 256 28.18 -26.31 2.99
CA SER A 256 28.00 -27.75 2.78
C SER A 256 28.25 -28.56 4.05
N GLU A 257 29.24 -28.19 4.88
CA GLU A 257 29.54 -28.87 6.15
C GLU A 257 28.37 -28.75 7.14
N TYR A 258 27.77 -27.56 7.22
CA TYR A 258 26.58 -27.35 8.05
C TYR A 258 25.41 -28.22 7.58
N ILE A 259 25.20 -28.35 6.26
CA ILE A 259 24.15 -29.23 5.72
C ILE A 259 24.42 -30.70 6.09
N GLU A 260 25.65 -31.18 5.96
CA GLU A 260 26.03 -32.55 6.29
C GLU A 260 25.80 -32.88 7.77
N LYS A 261 26.14 -31.97 8.68
CA LYS A 261 25.90 -32.15 10.13
C LYS A 261 24.42 -32.43 10.45
N PHE A 262 23.48 -31.83 9.71
CA PHE A 262 22.05 -32.03 9.94
C PHE A 262 21.45 -33.21 9.16
N ARG A 263 22.13 -33.71 8.11
CA ARG A 263 21.78 -34.98 7.44
C ARG A 263 21.89 -36.16 8.39
N ASP A 264 23.00 -36.24 9.11
CA ASP A 264 23.28 -37.35 10.02
C ASP A 264 22.26 -37.45 11.16
N ILE A 265 21.79 -36.30 11.67
CA ILE A 265 20.78 -36.22 12.73
C ILE A 265 19.41 -36.68 12.22
N GLU A 266 19.01 -36.31 11.00
CA GLU A 266 17.75 -36.75 10.41
C GLU A 266 17.75 -38.24 10.03
N GLU A 267 18.87 -38.78 9.54
CA GLU A 267 18.98 -40.23 9.29
C GLU A 267 18.84 -41.05 10.57
N LEU A 268 19.32 -40.52 11.71
CA LEU A 268 19.15 -41.12 13.03
C LEU A 268 17.70 -41.06 13.53
N GLU A 269 16.98 -39.96 13.29
CA GLU A 269 15.56 -39.83 13.65
C GLU A 269 14.64 -40.67 12.74
N LYS A 270 14.94 -40.75 11.43
CA LYS A 270 14.22 -41.61 10.46
C LYS A 270 14.38 -43.11 10.76
N LYS A 271 15.50 -43.54 11.34
CA LYS A 271 15.67 -44.94 11.79
C LYS A 271 14.72 -45.34 12.92
N ASN A 272 14.18 -44.37 13.68
CA ASN A 272 13.25 -44.61 14.78
C ASN A 272 11.76 -44.55 14.37
N ASN A 273 11.42 -43.95 13.24
CA ASN A 273 10.05 -43.91 12.71
C ASN A 273 9.99 -44.62 11.35
N ARG A 274 9.38 -45.81 11.31
CA ARG A 274 9.42 -46.76 10.18
C ARG A 274 8.58 -46.40 8.96
N ASP A 275 7.98 -45.23 8.88
CA ASP A 275 7.15 -44.84 7.75
C ASP A 275 7.49 -43.43 7.25
N GLU A 276 8.25 -43.36 6.15
CA GLU A 276 7.77 -42.81 4.87
C GLU A 276 8.92 -42.53 3.89
N LYS A 277 8.71 -43.03 2.67
CA LYS A 277 9.62 -42.93 1.54
C LYS A 277 9.06 -41.87 0.60
N TYR A 278 9.62 -40.65 0.62
CA TYR A 278 9.77 -39.68 -0.48
C TYR A 278 10.20 -38.32 0.10
N TYR A 279 11.50 -38.15 0.35
CA TYR A 279 12.09 -36.85 0.71
C TYR A 279 12.73 -36.22 -0.52
N ASN A 280 12.33 -34.98 -0.85
CA ASN A 280 12.92 -34.18 -1.91
C ASN A 280 14.06 -33.31 -1.33
N LEU A 281 15.18 -33.16 -2.06
CA LEU A 281 16.31 -32.28 -1.72
C LEU A 281 15.88 -30.84 -1.34
N LYS A 282 14.79 -30.33 -1.94
CA LYS A 282 14.22 -29.01 -1.57
C LYS A 282 13.64 -28.96 -0.15
N SER A 283 13.04 -30.06 0.30
CA SER A 283 12.46 -30.17 1.65
C SER A 283 13.55 -30.22 2.71
N GLU A 284 14.64 -30.94 2.43
CA GLU A 284 15.81 -31.05 3.28
C GLU A 284 16.49 -29.69 3.51
N GLN A 285 16.75 -28.93 2.43
CA GLN A 285 17.31 -27.58 2.53
C GLN A 285 16.41 -26.61 3.31
N LYS A 286 15.08 -26.79 3.24
CA LYS A 286 14.12 -25.98 4.00
C LYS A 286 14.23 -26.24 5.50
N ILE A 287 14.39 -27.50 5.90
CA ILE A 287 14.53 -27.88 7.32
C ILE A 287 15.87 -27.38 7.88
N VAL A 288 16.97 -27.55 7.15
CA VAL A 288 18.30 -27.05 7.57
C VAL A 288 18.28 -25.53 7.75
N LYS A 289 17.59 -24.80 6.85
CA LYS A 289 17.38 -23.34 7.00
C LYS A 289 16.62 -22.99 8.27
N ILE A 290 15.54 -23.71 8.58
CA ILE A 290 14.76 -23.48 9.82
C ILE A 290 15.64 -23.71 11.05
N LYS A 291 16.40 -24.82 11.11
CA LYS A 291 17.31 -25.09 12.23
C LYS A 291 18.40 -24.02 12.37
N ALA A 292 18.97 -23.54 11.26
CA ALA A 292 19.94 -22.46 11.27
C ALA A 292 19.34 -21.14 11.80
N ILE A 293 18.08 -20.85 11.45
CA ILE A 293 17.34 -19.72 12.01
C ILE A 293 17.12 -19.88 13.51
N GLU A 294 16.67 -21.05 13.97
CA GLU A 294 16.45 -21.33 15.40
C GLU A 294 17.74 -21.20 16.23
N GLU A 295 18.86 -21.76 15.74
CA GLU A 295 20.18 -21.61 16.38
C GLU A 295 20.61 -20.14 16.45
N ALA A 296 20.43 -19.39 15.36
CA ALA A 296 20.74 -17.98 15.32
C ALA A 296 19.86 -17.18 16.29
N MET A 297 18.55 -17.42 16.31
CA MET A 297 17.61 -16.78 17.24
C MET A 297 18.01 -17.03 18.70
N LYS A 298 18.35 -18.28 19.05
CA LYS A 298 18.80 -18.65 20.39
C LYS A 298 20.13 -17.99 20.75
N ARG A 299 21.11 -18.02 19.84
CA ARG A 299 22.45 -17.46 20.04
C ARG A 299 22.42 -15.95 20.26
N TYR A 300 21.62 -15.24 19.46
CA TYR A 300 21.51 -13.78 19.52
C TYR A 300 20.39 -13.28 20.43
N LYS A 301 19.69 -14.19 21.13
CA LYS A 301 18.56 -13.89 22.04
C LYS A 301 17.48 -13.03 21.35
N ILE A 302 17.23 -13.33 20.08
CA ILE A 302 16.19 -12.68 19.28
C ILE A 302 14.87 -13.27 19.76
N LYS A 303 13.98 -12.39 20.20
CA LYS A 303 12.66 -12.75 20.72
C LYS A 303 11.65 -12.91 19.60
#